data_AF-A0A9R1JH70-F1
#
_entry.id   AF-A0A9R1JH70-F1
#
_cell.length_a   1.000
_cell.length_b   1.000
_cell.length_c   1.000
_cell.angle_alpha   90.00
_cell.angle_beta   90.00
_cell.angle_gamma   90.00
#
_symmetry.space_group_name_H-M   'P 1'
#
loop_
_entity.id
_entity.type
_entity.pdbx_description
1 polymer ?
#
loop_
_entity_poly.entity_id
_entity_poly.type
_entity_poly.pdbx_seq_one_letter_code
_entity_poly.pdbx_strand_id
1 'polypeptide(L)'
;GSSLLEIAALSTIVPAVVVLRKWSSRDNIRRDSVKKNDDALAGHKDGVYYFSALVIDFLTVVLPILLIFTILAEWTYICAISLVAVISIYILFKSFRSQSHLKAQQHLPSLRADISSYRVSVVLVTCVSILAVDFKIFPRRYAKAETYGSGIMDLGVGSFVVANALVSRQARNITSMRWKAALKSISPLVFLGFARLISTSGVDYQVHVGEYGVHWNFFFTLAAVSILTSIIRIHPKYCGIVGMLVLAGYQVWLNFGLNEYLTSDERSADIIGQNKEGVYSIFGYWGMYLIGVSLGYFLFHDLSSKGKIRSSQVVKVWVLATSFWILAIILDSYVERVSRRMCNFAYVMLVFGQNFQVISILTLAGSISHDKNLVLEEAFNQNMLGAFLVANILTGLVNLSVDTLSASPLAAFMILVAYTFNLCMLAGLAQFSGVRIKFW
;
A
#
# COMPACT_ATOMS: atom_id res chain seq x y z
N GLY A 1 -11.81 0.08 16.71
CA GLY A 1 -10.63 -0.05 15.82
C GLY A 1 -9.48 -0.68 16.58
N SER A 2 -8.46 -1.10 15.86
CA SER A 2 -7.19 -1.60 16.39
C SER A 2 -6.37 -0.49 17.07
N SER A 3 -5.47 -0.90 17.96
CA SER A 3 -4.49 0.03 18.54
C SER A 3 -3.43 0.42 17.51
N LEU A 4 -2.82 1.60 17.69
CA LEU A 4 -1.69 2.04 16.86
C LEU A 4 -0.52 1.05 16.88
N LEU A 5 -0.30 0.38 18.02
CA LEU A 5 0.75 -0.63 18.18
C LEU A 5 0.44 -1.90 17.40
N GLU A 6 -0.81 -2.35 17.36
CA GLU A 6 -1.25 -3.48 16.55
C GLU A 6 -1.04 -3.19 15.05
N ILE A 7 -1.36 -1.98 14.60
CA ILE A 7 -1.11 -1.53 13.22
C ILE A 7 0.38 -1.52 12.91
N ALA A 8 1.22 -1.04 13.83
CA ALA A 8 2.67 -1.06 13.66
C ALA A 8 3.21 -2.51 13.58
N ALA A 9 2.66 -3.45 14.35
CA ALA A 9 3.03 -4.85 14.30
C ALA A 9 2.66 -5.48 12.95
N LEU A 10 1.41 -5.32 12.49
CA LEU A 10 0.96 -5.80 11.17
C LEU A 10 1.78 -5.21 10.01
N SER A 11 2.12 -3.92 10.11
CA SER A 11 2.96 -3.22 9.12
C SER A 11 4.41 -3.69 9.11
N THR A 12 4.88 -4.33 10.18
CA THR A 12 6.20 -4.98 10.25
C THR A 12 6.17 -6.37 9.62
N ILE A 13 5.11 -7.14 9.89
CA ILE A 13 4.97 -8.54 9.45
C ILE A 13 5.06 -8.66 7.92
N VAL A 14 4.31 -7.84 7.17
CA VAL A 14 4.22 -7.93 5.71
C VAL A 14 5.60 -7.80 5.03
N PRO A 15 6.36 -6.70 5.23
CA PRO A 15 7.70 -6.59 4.64
C PRO A 15 8.69 -7.62 5.22
N ALA A 16 8.54 -8.03 6.49
CA ALA A 16 9.41 -9.05 7.08
C ALA A 16 9.30 -10.40 6.35
N VAL A 17 8.08 -10.86 6.06
CA VAL A 17 7.83 -12.10 5.32
C VAL A 17 8.41 -12.01 3.90
N VAL A 18 8.21 -10.88 3.21
CA VAL A 18 8.77 -10.64 1.86
C VAL A 18 10.30 -10.69 1.88
N VAL A 19 10.93 -10.05 2.87
CA VAL A 19 12.39 -10.03 3.03
C VAL A 19 12.95 -11.43 3.28
N LEU A 20 12.35 -12.19 4.20
CA LEU A 20 12.78 -13.57 4.47
C LEU A 20 12.69 -14.45 3.23
N ARG A 21 11.63 -14.30 2.42
CA ARG A 21 11.49 -15.03 1.17
C ARG A 21 12.55 -14.64 0.14
N LYS A 22 12.86 -13.34 -0.01
CA LYS A 22 13.96 -12.87 -0.88
C LYS A 22 15.30 -13.48 -0.50
N TRP A 23 15.59 -13.50 0.80
CA TRP A 23 16.84 -14.05 1.34
C TRP A 23 16.95 -15.56 1.14
N SER A 24 15.85 -16.30 1.33
CA SER A 24 15.81 -17.75 1.11
C SER A 24 15.94 -18.13 -0.37
N SER A 25 15.33 -17.37 -1.29
CA SER A 25 15.35 -17.68 -2.73
C SER A 25 16.76 -17.65 -3.34
N ARG A 26 17.62 -16.74 -2.86
CA ARG A 26 19.02 -16.63 -3.31
C ARG A 26 19.85 -17.89 -3.04
N ASP A 27 19.66 -18.52 -1.89
CA ASP A 27 20.44 -19.70 -1.52
C ASP A 27 20.14 -20.89 -2.45
N ASN A 28 18.92 -20.96 -3.01
CA ASN A 28 18.53 -21.97 -3.98
C ASN A 28 19.11 -21.68 -5.39
N ILE A 29 19.05 -20.44 -5.87
CA ILE A 29 19.60 -20.08 -7.20
C ILE A 29 21.12 -20.33 -7.26
N ARG A 30 21.85 -20.06 -6.17
CA ARG A 30 23.30 -20.33 -6.09
C ARG A 30 23.61 -21.83 -6.16
N ARG A 31 22.70 -22.71 -5.71
CA ARG A 31 22.84 -24.17 -5.84
C ARG A 31 22.50 -24.66 -7.24
N ASP A 32 21.53 -24.03 -7.91
CA ASP A 32 21.06 -24.45 -9.24
C ASP A 32 21.98 -23.95 -10.37
N SER A 33 22.61 -22.77 -10.23
CA SER A 33 23.56 -22.25 -11.22
C SER A 33 24.84 -23.09 -11.34
N VAL A 34 25.13 -23.94 -10.34
CA VAL A 34 26.25 -24.88 -10.38
C VAL A 34 25.89 -26.15 -11.19
N LYS A 35 24.61 -26.36 -11.53
CA LYS A 35 24.11 -27.64 -12.08
C LYS A 35 23.58 -27.59 -13.52
N LYS A 36 23.50 -26.45 -14.19
CA LYS A 36 22.86 -26.33 -15.52
C LYS A 36 23.80 -25.76 -16.58
N ASN A 37 24.49 -26.66 -17.29
CA ASN A 37 24.84 -26.51 -18.70
C ASN A 37 23.96 -27.55 -19.42
N ASP A 38 23.03 -27.14 -20.28
CA ASP A 38 22.51 -27.87 -21.44
C ASP A 38 21.22 -27.21 -21.97
N ASP A 39 21.29 -26.70 -23.21
CA ASP A 39 20.25 -25.94 -23.89
C ASP A 39 19.61 -26.73 -25.04
N ALA A 40 18.27 -26.84 -25.01
CA ALA A 40 17.37 -27.08 -26.16
C ALA A 40 15.88 -27.12 -25.75
N LEU A 41 15.57 -27.37 -24.47
CA LEU A 41 14.20 -27.42 -23.92
C LEU A 41 13.84 -26.17 -23.09
N ALA A 42 14.31 -24.99 -23.50
CA ALA A 42 14.28 -23.77 -22.68
C ALA A 42 12.86 -23.23 -22.46
N GLY A 43 12.07 -23.00 -23.52
CA GLY A 43 10.79 -22.28 -23.41
C GLY A 43 9.72 -22.94 -22.52
N HIS A 44 9.56 -24.27 -22.58
CA HIS A 44 8.60 -24.98 -21.72
C HIS A 44 9.13 -25.13 -20.27
N LYS A 45 10.44 -25.34 -20.09
CA LYS A 45 11.06 -25.40 -18.76
C LYS A 45 11.00 -24.03 -18.06
N ASP A 46 11.09 -22.94 -18.81
CA ASP A 46 11.04 -21.57 -18.29
C ASP A 46 9.63 -21.21 -17.77
N GLY A 47 8.58 -21.62 -18.50
CA GLY A 47 7.20 -21.46 -18.04
C GLY A 47 6.91 -22.24 -16.75
N VAL A 48 7.29 -23.53 -16.70
CA VAL A 48 7.10 -24.36 -15.50
C VAL A 48 7.87 -23.79 -14.31
N TYR A 49 9.11 -23.33 -14.51
CA TYR A 49 9.89 -22.70 -13.44
C TYR A 49 9.23 -21.41 -12.94
N TYR A 50 8.75 -20.56 -13.85
CA TYR A 50 8.08 -19.31 -13.51
C TYR A 50 6.81 -19.53 -12.67
N PHE A 51 5.91 -20.42 -13.11
CA PHE A 51 4.68 -20.70 -12.36
C PHE A 51 4.98 -21.44 -11.04
N SER A 52 5.99 -22.32 -11.01
CA SER A 52 6.43 -22.97 -9.77
C SER A 52 6.96 -21.95 -8.76
N ALA A 53 7.78 -20.99 -9.21
CA ALA A 53 8.26 -19.90 -8.36
C ALA A 53 7.11 -19.03 -7.85
N LEU A 54 6.11 -18.74 -8.69
CA LEU A 54 4.92 -17.99 -8.32
C LEU A 54 4.08 -18.71 -7.26
N VAL A 55 3.90 -20.03 -7.37
CA VAL A 55 3.22 -20.86 -6.35
C VAL A 55 4.00 -20.86 -5.03
N ILE A 56 5.33 -20.99 -5.08
CA ILE A 56 6.17 -20.92 -3.87
C ILE A 56 6.06 -19.52 -3.23
N ASP A 57 6.10 -18.45 -4.02
CA ASP A 57 5.94 -17.09 -3.53
C ASP A 57 4.55 -16.88 -2.91
N PHE A 58 3.49 -17.45 -3.48
CA PHE A 58 2.16 -17.46 -2.89
C PHE A 58 2.15 -18.16 -1.52
N LEU A 59 2.68 -19.39 -1.45
CA LEU A 59 2.70 -20.20 -0.22
C LEU A 59 3.56 -19.58 0.90
N THR A 60 4.59 -18.83 0.54
CA THR A 60 5.56 -18.27 1.50
C THR A 60 5.32 -16.80 1.84
N VAL A 61 4.56 -16.06 1.03
CA VAL A 61 4.26 -14.64 1.26
C VAL A 61 2.78 -14.40 1.50
N VAL A 62 1.93 -14.77 0.54
CA VAL A 62 0.50 -14.43 0.58
C VAL A 62 -0.23 -15.24 1.65
N LEU A 63 0.02 -16.55 1.71
CA LEU A 63 -0.64 -17.45 2.66
C LEU A 63 -0.30 -17.10 4.13
N PRO A 64 0.96 -16.82 4.53
CA PRO A 64 1.27 -16.37 5.87
C PRO A 64 0.63 -15.03 6.23
N ILE A 65 0.59 -14.07 5.29
CA ILE A 65 -0.11 -12.79 5.50
C ILE A 65 -1.59 -13.04 5.76
N LEU A 66 -2.23 -13.90 4.95
CA LEU A 66 -3.63 -14.25 5.12
C LEU A 66 -3.89 -14.92 6.48
N LEU A 67 -3.04 -15.87 6.89
CA LEU A 67 -3.14 -16.54 8.19
C LEU A 67 -3.05 -15.56 9.36
N ILE A 68 -2.09 -14.64 9.33
CA ILE A 68 -1.90 -13.63 10.39
C ILE A 68 -3.08 -12.66 10.46
N PHE A 69 -3.64 -12.30 9.31
CA PHE A 69 -4.75 -11.35 9.23
C PHE A 69 -6.11 -11.99 9.62
N THR A 70 -6.17 -13.32 9.73
CA THR A 70 -7.40 -14.07 10.00
C THR A 70 -7.26 -14.91 11.28
N ILE A 71 -6.74 -16.14 11.17
CA ILE A 71 -6.69 -17.14 12.25
C ILE A 71 -5.71 -16.72 13.36
N LEU A 72 -4.56 -16.14 13.00
CA LEU A 72 -3.50 -15.76 13.93
C LEU A 72 -3.60 -14.30 14.40
N ALA A 73 -4.75 -13.64 14.21
CA ALA A 73 -4.91 -12.23 14.55
C ALA A 73 -4.66 -11.91 16.03
N GLU A 74 -5.00 -12.83 16.95
CA GLU A 74 -4.71 -12.66 18.38
C GLU A 74 -3.22 -12.83 18.71
N TRP A 75 -2.46 -13.50 17.83
CA TRP A 75 -1.03 -13.78 17.99
C TRP A 75 -0.15 -12.78 17.22
N THR A 76 -0.74 -11.70 16.70
CA THR A 76 -0.07 -10.70 15.84
C THR A 76 1.24 -10.18 16.44
N TYR A 77 1.25 -9.83 17.73
CA TYR A 77 2.46 -9.32 18.38
C TYR A 77 3.57 -10.38 18.47
N ILE A 78 3.21 -11.63 18.80
CA ILE A 78 4.15 -12.74 18.89
C ILE A 78 4.72 -13.06 17.50
N CYS A 79 3.89 -13.05 16.45
CA CYS A 79 4.32 -13.18 15.07
C CYS A 79 5.27 -12.05 14.64
N ALA A 80 4.97 -10.80 14.99
CA ALA A 80 5.84 -9.67 14.66
C ALA A 80 7.21 -9.78 15.36
N ILE A 81 7.22 -10.06 16.67
CA ILE A 81 8.45 -10.22 17.44
C ILE A 81 9.28 -11.40 16.93
N SER A 82 8.66 -12.55 16.65
CA SER A 82 9.37 -13.72 16.14
C SER A 82 9.98 -13.47 14.76
N LEU A 83 9.27 -12.81 13.84
CA LEU A 83 9.79 -12.43 12.53
C LEU A 83 10.97 -11.45 12.64
N VAL A 84 10.87 -10.45 13.52
CA VAL A 84 11.98 -9.51 13.79
C VAL A 84 13.19 -10.23 14.37
N ALA A 85 12.99 -11.17 15.29
CA ALA A 85 14.05 -11.98 15.86
C ALA A 85 14.73 -12.84 14.79
N VAL A 86 13.97 -13.52 13.93
CA VAL A 86 14.50 -14.34 12.82
C VAL A 86 15.30 -13.48 11.84
N ILE A 87 14.79 -12.31 11.45
CA ILE A 87 15.51 -11.36 10.59
C ILE A 87 16.82 -10.93 11.25
N SER A 88 16.78 -10.59 12.54
CA SER A 88 17.96 -10.14 13.28
C SER A 88 19.02 -11.24 13.38
N ILE A 89 18.61 -12.48 13.65
CA ILE A 89 19.50 -13.66 13.67
C ILE A 89 20.11 -13.90 12.29
N TYR A 90 19.32 -13.80 11.21
CA TYR A 90 19.83 -13.94 9.85
C TYR A 90 20.86 -12.86 9.50
N ILE A 91 20.59 -11.60 9.88
CA ILE A 91 21.52 -10.47 9.69
C ILE A 91 22.82 -10.73 10.45
N LEU A 92 22.75 -11.16 11.71
CA LEU A 92 23.92 -11.51 12.51
C LEU A 92 24.73 -12.62 11.84
N PHE A 93 24.09 -13.73 11.47
CA PHE A 93 24.74 -14.85 10.80
C PHE A 93 25.42 -14.42 9.49
N LYS A 94 24.75 -13.56 8.71
CA LYS A 94 25.32 -13.00 7.48
C LYS A 94 26.49 -12.09 7.76
N SER A 95 26.43 -11.25 8.80
CA SER A 95 27.54 -10.39 9.21
C SER A 95 28.78 -11.20 9.56
N PHE A 96 28.61 -12.29 10.32
CA PHE A 96 29.70 -13.24 10.61
C PHE A 96 30.27 -13.88 9.34
N ARG A 97 29.41 -14.32 8.42
CA ARG A 97 29.84 -14.95 7.17
C ARG A 97 30.44 -13.97 6.16
N SER A 98 30.06 -12.70 6.20
CA SER A 98 30.53 -11.67 5.26
C SER A 98 31.92 -11.15 5.61
N GLN A 99 32.44 -11.38 6.82
CA GLN A 99 33.84 -11.07 7.13
C GLN A 99 34.83 -11.95 6.34
N SER A 100 34.40 -13.06 5.73
CA SER A 100 35.28 -13.97 4.97
C SER A 100 35.26 -13.79 3.45
N HIS A 101 34.39 -12.94 2.88
CA HIS A 101 34.34 -12.71 1.43
C HIS A 101 34.44 -11.21 1.10
N LEU A 102 35.63 -10.85 0.61
CA LEU A 102 35.98 -9.53 0.07
C LEU A 102 34.98 -9.09 -1.02
N LYS A 103 34.63 -7.81 -0.98
CA LYS A 103 33.64 -7.09 -1.81
C LYS A 103 33.70 -7.44 -3.30
N ALA A 104 32.75 -8.24 -3.78
CA ALA A 104 32.35 -8.18 -5.18
C ALA A 104 31.45 -6.95 -5.35
N GLN A 105 31.93 -5.98 -6.12
CA GLN A 105 31.25 -4.73 -6.47
C GLN A 105 30.07 -5.04 -7.40
N GLN A 106 28.97 -5.52 -6.80
CA GLN A 106 27.71 -5.78 -7.48
C GLN A 106 26.75 -4.64 -7.14
N HIS A 107 26.19 -4.00 -8.17
CA HIS A 107 25.30 -2.85 -8.09
C HIS A 107 24.19 -3.06 -7.06
N LEU A 108 24.28 -2.44 -5.88
CA LEU A 108 23.28 -2.52 -4.81
C LEU A 108 21.87 -2.20 -5.34
N PRO A 109 20.79 -2.89 -4.89
CA PRO A 109 19.45 -2.61 -5.38
C PRO A 109 19.14 -1.12 -5.22
N SER A 110 18.61 -0.50 -6.28
CA SER A 110 18.29 0.93 -6.24
C SER A 110 17.14 1.19 -5.25
N LEU A 111 17.11 2.37 -4.60
CA LEU A 111 15.97 2.80 -3.78
C LEU A 111 14.63 2.71 -4.54
N ARG A 112 14.68 2.83 -5.87
CA ARG A 112 13.53 2.65 -6.75
C ARG A 112 12.96 1.24 -6.68
N ALA A 113 13.80 0.21 -6.55
CA ALA A 113 13.36 -1.18 -6.38
C ALA A 113 12.67 -1.38 -5.04
N ASP A 114 13.20 -0.79 -3.97
CA ASP A 114 12.59 -0.85 -2.62
C ASP A 114 11.21 -0.18 -2.60
N ILE A 115 11.09 1.01 -3.22
CA ILE A 115 9.81 1.71 -3.37
C ILE A 115 8.84 0.89 -4.24
N SER A 116 9.34 0.21 -5.27
CA SER A 116 8.52 -0.69 -6.10
C SER A 116 7.95 -1.85 -5.29
N SER A 117 8.79 -2.51 -4.47
CA SER A 117 8.42 -3.61 -3.58
C SER A 117 7.39 -3.14 -2.54
N TYR A 118 7.61 -1.98 -1.91
CA TYR A 118 6.66 -1.34 -1.01
C TYR A 118 5.27 -1.16 -1.65
N ARG A 119 5.22 -0.61 -2.87
CA ARG A 119 3.95 -0.39 -3.59
C ARG A 119 3.22 -1.71 -3.87
N VAL A 120 3.95 -2.77 -4.20
CA VAL A 120 3.37 -4.11 -4.35
C VAL A 120 2.80 -4.60 -3.02
N SER A 121 3.54 -4.47 -1.91
CA SER A 121 3.05 -4.88 -0.59
C SER A 121 1.74 -4.18 -0.21
N VAL A 122 1.62 -2.87 -0.46
CA VAL A 122 0.38 -2.11 -0.22
C VAL A 122 -0.79 -2.67 -1.05
N VAL A 123 -0.58 -2.94 -2.34
CA VAL A 123 -1.61 -3.50 -3.22
C VAL A 123 -2.02 -4.90 -2.77
N LEU A 124 -1.05 -5.77 -2.47
CA LEU A 124 -1.29 -7.14 -2.05
C LEU A 124 -2.11 -7.19 -0.75
N VAL A 125 -1.70 -6.43 0.27
CA VAL A 125 -2.43 -6.33 1.53
C VAL A 125 -3.85 -5.80 1.30
N THR A 126 -4.00 -4.77 0.46
CA THR A 126 -5.33 -4.24 0.14
C THR A 126 -6.20 -5.31 -0.52
N CYS A 127 -5.69 -6.03 -1.53
CA CYS A 127 -6.43 -7.08 -2.21
C CYS A 127 -6.86 -8.21 -1.25
N VAL A 128 -6.00 -8.59 -0.30
CA VAL A 128 -6.37 -9.55 0.75
C VAL A 128 -7.49 -8.99 1.63
N SER A 129 -7.36 -7.75 2.11
CA SER A 129 -8.30 -7.16 3.06
C SER A 129 -9.68 -6.85 2.48
N ILE A 130 -9.80 -6.47 1.20
CA ILE A 130 -11.08 -6.05 0.60
C ILE A 130 -12.12 -7.18 0.55
N LEU A 131 -11.70 -8.45 0.40
CA LEU A 131 -12.61 -9.59 0.52
C LEU A 131 -12.65 -10.13 1.95
N ALA A 132 -11.50 -10.15 2.65
CA ALA A 132 -11.44 -10.73 3.99
C ALA A 132 -12.43 -10.08 4.97
N VAL A 133 -12.62 -8.76 4.87
CA VAL A 133 -13.53 -8.01 5.77
C VAL A 133 -14.98 -8.45 5.70
N ASP A 134 -15.42 -9.04 4.60
CA ASP A 134 -16.80 -9.49 4.46
C ASP A 134 -17.06 -10.77 5.27
N PHE A 135 -16.00 -11.52 5.60
CA PHE A 135 -16.08 -12.74 6.41
C PHE A 135 -15.88 -12.48 7.91
N LYS A 136 -16.55 -13.27 8.76
CA LYS A 136 -16.39 -13.23 10.22
C LYS A 136 -15.00 -13.65 10.72
N ILE A 137 -14.24 -14.38 9.90
CA ILE A 137 -12.87 -14.80 10.25
C ILE A 137 -11.89 -13.61 10.30
N PHE A 138 -12.24 -12.51 9.65
CA PHE A 138 -11.46 -11.28 9.72
C PHE A 138 -11.93 -10.44 10.91
N PRO A 139 -11.04 -10.14 11.88
CA PRO A 139 -11.43 -9.38 13.06
C PRO A 139 -12.02 -8.02 12.71
N ARG A 140 -13.18 -7.69 13.30
CA ARG A 140 -13.85 -6.39 13.06
C ARG A 140 -13.01 -5.19 13.50
N ARG A 141 -11.99 -5.38 14.36
CA ARG A 141 -11.01 -4.32 14.72
C ARG A 141 -10.14 -3.87 13.54
N TYR A 142 -9.95 -4.73 12.53
CA TYR A 142 -9.20 -4.42 11.30
C TYR A 142 -10.06 -3.75 10.22
N ALA A 143 -11.39 -3.82 10.34
CA ALA A 143 -12.32 -3.16 9.43
C ALA A 143 -12.22 -1.63 9.55
N LYS A 144 -12.89 -0.93 8.62
CA LYS A 144 -12.91 0.54 8.61
C LYS A 144 -13.57 1.08 9.87
N ALA A 145 -12.97 2.09 10.48
CA ALA A 145 -13.62 2.86 11.54
C ALA A 145 -14.72 3.76 10.93
N GLU A 146 -15.87 3.86 11.62
CA GLU A 146 -17.01 4.67 11.19
C GLU A 146 -16.82 6.16 11.52
N THR A 147 -16.33 6.46 12.73
CA THR A 147 -16.12 7.85 13.22
C THR A 147 -14.66 8.07 13.58
N TYR A 148 -14.19 7.43 14.63
CA TYR A 148 -12.83 7.52 15.14
C TYR A 148 -12.19 6.15 15.35
N GLY A 149 -10.86 6.13 15.25
CA GLY A 149 -10.03 4.95 15.39
C GLY A 149 -9.39 4.53 14.07
N SER A 150 -8.61 3.45 14.16
CA SER A 150 -7.79 2.99 13.06
C SER A 150 -7.91 1.48 12.88
N GLY A 151 -8.23 1.04 11.68
CA GLY A 151 -8.06 -0.36 11.22
C GLY A 151 -7.05 -0.46 10.08
N ILE A 152 -6.62 -1.68 9.75
CA ILE A 152 -5.73 -1.90 8.59
C ILE A 152 -6.41 -1.45 7.29
N MET A 153 -7.74 -1.61 7.20
CA MET A 153 -8.52 -1.16 6.05
C MET A 153 -8.59 0.36 5.92
N ASP A 154 -8.38 1.10 7.02
CA ASP A 154 -8.41 2.56 6.97
C ASP A 154 -7.17 3.14 6.27
N LEU A 155 -6.07 2.40 6.28
CA LEU A 155 -4.79 2.83 5.71
C LEU A 155 -4.73 2.69 4.19
N GLY A 156 -5.49 1.75 3.61
CA GLY A 156 -5.34 1.38 2.19
C GLY A 156 -5.36 2.58 1.26
N VAL A 157 -6.42 3.38 1.33
CA VAL A 157 -6.61 4.58 0.50
C VAL A 157 -5.48 5.60 0.69
N GLY A 158 -5.13 5.94 1.93
CA GLY A 158 -4.02 6.85 2.22
C GLY A 158 -2.69 6.32 1.68
N SER A 159 -2.43 5.03 1.84
CA SER A 159 -1.23 4.37 1.33
C SER A 159 -1.15 4.38 -0.19
N PHE A 160 -2.27 4.28 -0.92
CA PHE A 160 -2.29 4.51 -2.38
C PHE A 160 -1.94 5.94 -2.76
N VAL A 161 -2.44 6.93 -2.02
CA VAL A 161 -2.13 8.35 -2.24
C VAL A 161 -0.64 8.59 -2.04
N VAL A 162 -0.08 8.14 -0.92
CA VAL A 162 1.37 8.26 -0.61
C VAL A 162 2.21 7.53 -1.65
N ALA A 163 1.87 6.27 -1.98
CA ALA A 163 2.56 5.48 -2.99
C ALA A 163 2.64 6.18 -4.35
N ASN A 164 1.55 6.81 -4.79
CA ASN A 164 1.48 7.52 -6.06
C ASN A 164 2.18 8.89 -6.00
N ALA A 165 2.07 9.60 -4.87
CA ALA A 165 2.73 10.89 -4.65
C ALA A 165 4.26 10.76 -4.70
N LEU A 166 4.82 9.75 -4.02
CA LEU A 166 6.25 9.50 -3.96
C LEU A 166 6.87 9.31 -5.35
N VAL A 167 6.23 8.54 -6.24
CA VAL A 167 6.75 8.23 -7.59
C VAL A 167 6.23 9.15 -8.69
N SER A 168 5.52 10.21 -8.30
CA SER A 168 4.90 11.16 -9.23
C SER A 168 5.94 11.82 -10.16
N ARG A 169 5.48 12.34 -11.30
CA ARG A 169 6.35 13.11 -12.21
C ARG A 169 6.85 14.40 -11.55
N GLN A 170 6.00 15.02 -10.74
CA GLN A 170 6.33 16.22 -9.97
C GLN A 170 7.44 15.92 -8.94
N ALA A 171 7.37 14.80 -8.22
CA ALA A 171 8.44 14.36 -7.33
C ALA A 171 9.78 14.12 -8.05
N ARG A 172 9.75 13.77 -9.34
CA ARG A 172 10.94 13.60 -10.19
C ARG A 172 11.43 14.89 -10.85
N ASN A 173 10.92 16.05 -10.42
CA ASN A 173 11.23 17.36 -10.97
C ASN A 173 10.92 17.51 -12.48
N ILE A 174 9.95 16.72 -12.98
CA ILE A 174 9.46 16.83 -14.36
C ILE A 174 8.28 17.79 -14.34
N THR A 175 8.54 19.07 -14.58
CA THR A 175 7.60 20.19 -14.41
C THR A 175 6.68 20.43 -15.61
N SER A 176 6.99 19.87 -16.79
CA SER A 176 6.21 20.11 -18.01
C SER A 176 5.00 19.17 -18.13
N MET A 177 3.89 19.52 -17.48
CA MET A 177 2.60 18.87 -17.75
C MET A 177 1.75 19.76 -18.67
N ARG A 178 1.45 19.26 -19.87
CA ARG A 178 0.39 19.85 -20.72
C ARG A 178 -0.95 19.53 -20.05
N TRP A 179 -1.87 20.48 -19.95
CA TRP A 179 -3.20 20.25 -19.35
C TRP A 179 -3.95 19.06 -19.98
N LYS A 180 -3.77 18.83 -21.28
CA LYS A 180 -4.27 17.63 -21.98
C LYS A 180 -3.72 16.32 -21.43
N ALA A 181 -2.47 16.29 -20.98
CA ALA A 181 -1.87 15.11 -20.34
C ALA A 181 -2.42 14.89 -18.92
N ALA A 182 -2.69 15.96 -18.17
CA ALA A 182 -3.34 15.88 -16.86
C ALA A 182 -4.76 15.32 -16.97
N LEU A 183 -5.57 15.87 -17.88
CA LEU A 183 -6.92 15.37 -18.17
C LEU A 183 -6.91 13.91 -18.64
N LYS A 184 -5.95 13.53 -19.49
CA LYS A 184 -5.77 12.13 -19.91
C LYS A 184 -5.44 11.20 -18.74
N SER A 185 -4.65 11.65 -17.77
CA SER A 185 -4.37 10.86 -16.56
C SER A 185 -5.53 10.80 -15.57
N ILE A 186 -6.41 11.80 -15.56
CA ILE A 186 -7.58 11.86 -14.67
C ILE A 186 -8.74 11.02 -15.21
N SER A 187 -8.88 10.92 -16.54
CA SER A 187 -9.99 10.22 -17.20
C SER A 187 -10.24 8.78 -16.71
N PRO A 188 -9.23 7.92 -16.52
CA PRO A 188 -9.45 6.56 -15.99
C PRO A 188 -10.02 6.55 -14.56
N LEU A 189 -9.60 7.49 -13.70
CA LEU A 189 -10.11 7.58 -12.33
C LEU A 189 -11.58 7.99 -12.33
N VAL A 190 -11.94 8.98 -13.15
CA VAL A 190 -13.33 9.44 -13.27
C VAL A 190 -14.21 8.32 -13.84
N PHE A 191 -13.74 7.62 -14.88
CA PHE A 191 -14.44 6.48 -15.44
C PHE A 191 -14.66 5.37 -14.41
N LEU A 192 -13.62 5.00 -13.65
CA LEU A 192 -13.73 4.02 -12.57
C LEU A 192 -14.68 4.49 -11.45
N GLY A 193 -14.70 5.79 -11.16
CA GLY A 193 -15.64 6.39 -10.22
C GLY A 193 -17.09 6.20 -10.65
N PHE A 194 -17.41 6.50 -11.92
CA PHE A 194 -18.75 6.27 -12.47
C PHE A 194 -19.09 4.79 -12.59
N ALA A 195 -18.16 3.95 -13.05
CA ALA A 195 -18.36 2.51 -13.16
C ALA A 195 -18.68 1.89 -11.80
N ARG A 196 -17.98 2.31 -10.74
CA ARG A 196 -18.26 1.87 -9.37
C ARG A 196 -19.65 2.31 -8.93
N LEU A 197 -20.01 3.58 -9.14
CA LEU A 197 -21.32 4.11 -8.75
C LEU A 197 -22.45 3.33 -9.43
N ILE A 198 -22.36 3.14 -10.74
CA ILE A 198 -23.34 2.36 -11.52
C ILE A 198 -23.40 0.91 -11.01
N SER A 199 -22.25 0.28 -10.80
CA SER A 199 -22.19 -1.11 -10.33
C SER A 199 -22.78 -1.28 -8.94
N THR A 200 -22.53 -0.36 -8.00
CA THR A 200 -23.07 -0.48 -6.63
C THR A 200 -24.56 -0.15 -6.58
N SER A 201 -25.02 0.81 -7.39
CA SER A 201 -26.44 1.16 -7.48
C SER A 201 -27.27 0.14 -8.26
N GLY A 202 -26.68 -0.58 -9.23
CA GLY A 202 -27.39 -1.59 -10.02
C GLY A 202 -27.49 -2.96 -9.36
N VAL A 203 -26.75 -3.21 -8.27
CA VAL A 203 -26.65 -4.51 -7.59
C VAL A 203 -27.28 -4.46 -6.18
N ASP A 204 -27.92 -3.34 -5.81
CA ASP A 204 -28.46 -3.08 -4.46
C ASP A 204 -27.46 -3.41 -3.33
N TYR A 205 -26.17 -3.19 -3.60
CA TYR A 205 -25.12 -3.43 -2.62
C TYR A 205 -25.19 -2.36 -1.53
N GLN A 206 -25.11 -2.74 -0.27
CA GLN A 206 -25.18 -1.76 0.83
C GLN A 206 -23.97 -0.81 0.80
N VAL A 207 -24.19 0.42 0.34
CA VAL A 207 -23.18 1.46 0.35
C VAL A 207 -23.17 2.14 1.71
N HIS A 208 -22.05 2.02 2.43
CA HIS A 208 -21.82 2.78 3.65
C HIS A 208 -21.66 4.27 3.33
N VAL A 209 -22.77 5.01 3.42
CA VAL A 209 -22.85 6.44 3.10
C VAL A 209 -21.85 7.27 3.92
N GLY A 210 -21.56 6.85 5.14
CA GLY A 210 -20.55 7.50 6.01
C GLY A 210 -19.11 7.41 5.51
N GLU A 211 -18.80 6.61 4.47
CA GLU A 211 -17.42 6.55 3.95
C GLU A 211 -17.04 7.75 3.09
N TYR A 212 -17.93 8.18 2.20
CA TYR A 212 -17.66 9.23 1.21
C TYR A 212 -18.90 10.09 0.91
N GLY A 213 -20.10 9.59 1.17
CA GLY A 213 -21.34 10.19 0.71
C GLY A 213 -22.23 9.21 -0.04
N VAL A 214 -23.36 9.72 -0.51
CA VAL A 214 -24.35 8.94 -1.27
C VAL A 214 -23.85 8.62 -2.68
N HIS A 215 -23.22 9.58 -3.34
CA HIS A 215 -22.81 9.51 -4.75
C HIS A 215 -21.29 9.66 -4.94
N TRP A 216 -20.54 9.83 -3.85
CA TRP A 216 -19.10 10.01 -3.90
C TRP A 216 -18.35 8.72 -3.60
N ASN A 217 -17.17 8.57 -4.18
CA ASN A 217 -16.29 7.45 -3.89
C ASN A 217 -14.83 7.86 -3.96
N PHE A 218 -13.97 6.94 -3.52
CA PHE A 218 -12.53 7.16 -3.47
C PHE A 218 -11.91 7.61 -4.82
N PHE A 219 -12.38 7.08 -5.95
CA PHE A 219 -11.82 7.47 -7.26
C PHE A 219 -12.12 8.93 -7.59
N PHE A 220 -13.29 9.44 -7.20
CA PHE A 220 -13.61 10.86 -7.34
C PHE A 220 -12.75 11.75 -6.43
N THR A 221 -12.45 11.32 -5.19
CA THR A 221 -11.50 12.03 -4.33
C THR A 221 -10.11 12.10 -4.96
N LEU A 222 -9.59 10.98 -5.50
CA LEU A 222 -8.30 10.97 -6.21
C LEU A 222 -8.30 11.87 -7.46
N ALA A 223 -9.39 11.87 -8.21
CA ALA A 223 -9.55 12.72 -9.38
C ALA A 223 -9.53 14.21 -8.96
N ALA A 224 -10.26 14.58 -7.91
CA ALA A 224 -10.29 15.95 -7.38
C ALA A 224 -8.91 16.42 -6.89
N VAL A 225 -8.19 15.58 -6.14
CA VAL A 225 -6.80 15.88 -5.72
C VAL A 225 -5.87 16.06 -6.92
N SER A 226 -6.02 15.24 -7.96
CA SER A 226 -5.24 15.34 -9.19
C SER A 226 -5.55 16.62 -9.99
N ILE A 227 -6.80 17.07 -9.98
CA ILE A 227 -7.22 18.34 -10.59
C ILE A 227 -6.62 19.51 -9.80
N LEU A 228 -6.77 19.52 -8.48
CA LEU A 228 -6.31 20.60 -7.61
C LEU A 228 -4.78 20.80 -7.69
N THR A 229 -4.02 19.71 -7.71
CA THR A 229 -2.56 19.72 -7.90
C THR A 229 -2.15 20.17 -9.32
N SER A 230 -2.96 19.92 -10.33
CA SER A 230 -2.70 20.38 -11.70
C SER A 230 -2.94 21.87 -11.89
N ILE A 231 -3.95 22.42 -11.19
CA ILE A 231 -4.26 23.85 -11.16
C ILE A 231 -3.16 24.60 -10.40
N ILE A 232 -2.84 24.13 -9.19
CA ILE A 232 -1.91 24.80 -8.26
C ILE A 232 -0.50 24.23 -8.46
N ARG A 233 0.23 24.80 -9.42
CA ARG A 233 1.59 24.35 -9.77
C ARG A 233 2.62 24.85 -8.77
N ILE A 234 2.81 24.10 -7.70
CA ILE A 234 3.85 24.37 -6.69
C ILE A 234 5.14 23.61 -7.06
N HIS A 235 6.28 24.26 -6.91
CA HIS A 235 7.58 23.61 -7.09
C HIS A 235 7.78 22.51 -6.02
N PRO A 236 8.30 21.31 -6.38
CA PRO A 236 8.36 20.14 -5.47
C PRO A 236 8.99 20.41 -4.10
N LYS A 237 9.99 21.30 -4.05
CA LYS A 237 10.67 21.74 -2.81
C LYS A 237 9.73 22.40 -1.79
N TYR A 238 8.72 23.14 -2.25
CA TYR A 238 7.78 23.87 -1.38
C TYR A 238 6.47 23.10 -1.16
N CYS A 239 6.21 22.04 -1.93
CA CYS A 239 5.00 21.23 -1.78
C CYS A 239 4.81 20.71 -0.35
N GLY A 240 5.88 20.30 0.33
CA GLY A 240 5.79 19.78 1.69
C GLY A 240 5.29 20.82 2.69
N ILE A 241 5.83 22.04 2.60
CA ILE A 241 5.41 23.16 3.48
C ILE A 241 3.97 23.53 3.21
N VAL A 242 3.58 23.65 1.93
CA VAL A 242 2.19 23.96 1.57
C VAL A 242 1.24 22.86 2.04
N GLY A 243 1.62 21.58 1.87
CA GLY A 243 0.84 20.45 2.35
C GLY A 243 0.63 20.50 3.87
N MET A 244 1.67 20.80 4.64
CA MET A 244 1.57 20.97 6.09
C MET A 244 0.66 22.15 6.48
N LEU A 245 0.75 23.27 5.78
CA LEU A 245 -0.12 24.44 6.02
C LEU A 245 -1.59 24.12 5.71
N VAL A 246 -1.86 23.41 4.61
CA VAL A 246 -3.20 22.96 4.25
C VAL A 246 -3.77 22.03 5.33
N LEU A 247 -2.98 21.06 5.81
CA LEU A 247 -3.42 20.14 6.87
C LEU A 247 -3.65 20.87 8.20
N ALA A 248 -2.76 21.78 8.58
CA ALA A 248 -2.92 22.56 9.81
C ALA A 248 -4.17 23.44 9.74
N GLY A 249 -4.38 24.16 8.64
CA GLY A 249 -5.57 24.97 8.42
C GLY A 249 -6.86 24.13 8.39
N TYR A 250 -6.81 22.96 7.75
CA TYR A 250 -7.94 22.03 7.73
C TYR A 250 -8.25 21.45 9.12
N GLN A 251 -7.23 21.11 9.91
CA GLN A 251 -7.43 20.65 11.29
C GLN A 251 -8.02 21.74 12.19
N VAL A 252 -7.60 22.99 12.01
CA VAL A 252 -8.19 24.13 12.72
C VAL A 252 -9.67 24.25 12.37
N TRP A 253 -10.03 24.10 11.10
CA TRP A 253 -11.44 24.12 10.67
C TRP A 253 -12.25 22.95 11.23
N LEU A 254 -11.66 21.74 11.28
CA LEU A 254 -12.26 20.57 11.95
C LEU A 254 -12.59 20.87 13.41
N ASN A 255 -11.63 21.47 14.13
CA ASN A 255 -11.81 21.81 15.54
C ASN A 255 -12.84 22.94 15.77
N PHE A 256 -13.12 23.77 14.76
CA PHE A 256 -14.18 24.80 14.79
C PHE A 256 -15.57 24.27 14.37
N GLY A 257 -15.86 22.99 14.63
CA GLY A 257 -17.19 22.39 14.47
C GLY A 257 -17.46 21.69 13.14
N LEU A 258 -16.51 21.69 12.20
CA LEU A 258 -16.66 20.90 10.97
C LEU A 258 -16.65 19.39 11.27
N ASN A 259 -15.94 18.94 12.32
CA ASN A 259 -15.94 17.54 12.74
C ASN A 259 -17.33 17.05 13.21
N GLU A 260 -18.08 17.87 13.94
CA GLU A 260 -19.45 17.60 14.35
C GLU A 260 -20.39 17.52 13.14
N TYR A 261 -20.27 18.48 12.21
CA TYR A 261 -21.02 18.46 10.95
C TYR A 261 -20.73 17.24 10.09
N LEU A 262 -19.46 16.79 10.02
CA LEU A 262 -19.08 15.61 9.26
C LEU A 262 -19.52 14.31 9.92
N THR A 263 -19.61 14.27 11.25
CA THR A 263 -20.03 13.08 12.01
C THR A 263 -21.55 12.93 12.02
N SER A 264 -22.30 14.04 11.96
CA SER A 264 -23.77 14.01 12.00
C SER A 264 -24.38 13.21 10.86
N ASP A 265 -25.51 12.57 11.14
CA ASP A 265 -26.30 11.87 10.13
C ASP A 265 -27.18 12.82 9.29
N GLU A 266 -27.31 14.07 9.74
CA GLU A 266 -28.05 15.10 9.03
C GLU A 266 -27.37 15.44 7.69
N ARG A 267 -28.12 15.25 6.61
CA ARG A 267 -27.70 15.61 5.24
C ARG A 267 -28.59 16.72 4.72
N SER A 268 -28.00 17.78 4.19
CA SER A 268 -28.77 18.76 3.44
C SER A 268 -29.23 18.16 2.11
N ALA A 269 -30.27 18.73 1.52
CA ALA A 269 -30.80 18.30 0.22
C ALA A 269 -29.80 18.53 -0.93
N ASP A 270 -28.78 19.36 -0.71
CA ASP A 270 -27.77 19.71 -1.72
C ASP A 270 -26.81 18.56 -2.01
N ILE A 271 -26.31 18.50 -3.25
CA ILE A 271 -25.32 17.49 -3.70
C ILE A 271 -24.05 17.50 -2.81
N ILE A 272 -23.65 18.67 -2.31
CA ILE A 272 -22.49 18.80 -1.41
C ILE A 272 -22.80 18.19 -0.04
N GLY A 273 -23.98 18.45 0.53
CA GLY A 273 -24.37 17.89 1.83
C GLY A 273 -24.56 16.39 1.79
N GLN A 274 -25.07 15.85 0.67
CA GLN A 274 -25.16 14.41 0.43
C GLN A 274 -23.79 13.72 0.35
N ASN A 275 -22.73 14.47 0.02
CA ASN A 275 -21.38 13.96 -0.18
C ASN A 275 -20.33 14.65 0.72
N LYS A 276 -20.76 15.19 1.86
CA LYS A 276 -19.93 16.05 2.71
C LYS A 276 -18.62 15.37 3.10
N GLU A 277 -18.65 14.11 3.46
CA GLU A 277 -17.47 13.33 3.86
C GLU A 277 -16.40 13.31 2.75
N GLY A 278 -16.81 12.96 1.53
CA GLY A 278 -15.93 12.85 0.37
C GLY A 278 -15.41 14.19 -0.11
N VAL A 279 -16.22 15.25 -0.05
CA VAL A 279 -15.86 16.59 -0.51
C VAL A 279 -14.88 17.28 0.46
N TYR A 280 -15.19 17.30 1.77
CA TYR A 280 -14.33 17.97 2.73
C TYR A 280 -13.02 17.22 2.98
N SER A 281 -13.01 15.89 2.89
CA SER A 281 -11.77 15.10 3.01
C SER A 281 -10.77 15.34 1.87
N ILE A 282 -11.15 15.99 0.76
CA ILE A 282 -10.24 16.36 -0.34
C ILE A 282 -9.07 17.20 0.19
N PHE A 283 -9.30 18.09 1.16
CA PHE A 283 -8.24 18.94 1.73
C PHE A 283 -7.20 18.10 2.49
N GLY A 284 -7.65 17.12 3.28
CA GLY A 284 -6.78 16.16 3.95
C GLY A 284 -5.95 15.33 2.96
N TYR A 285 -6.59 14.75 1.94
CA TYR A 285 -5.89 13.97 0.91
C TYR A 285 -4.96 14.82 0.04
N TRP A 286 -5.31 16.07 -0.23
CA TRP A 286 -4.46 16.99 -0.99
C TRP A 286 -3.22 17.38 -0.20
N GLY A 287 -3.36 17.70 1.08
CA GLY A 287 -2.24 17.94 1.99
C GLY A 287 -1.31 16.72 2.08
N MET A 288 -1.88 15.52 2.26
CA MET A 288 -1.14 14.25 2.23
C MET A 288 -0.38 14.07 0.90
N TYR A 289 -1.03 14.30 -0.23
CA TYR A 289 -0.39 14.17 -1.54
C TYR A 289 0.80 15.12 -1.70
N LEU A 290 0.64 16.40 -1.33
CA LEU A 290 1.69 17.42 -1.44
C LEU A 290 2.91 17.09 -0.57
N ILE A 291 2.70 16.62 0.67
CA ILE A 291 3.77 16.12 1.54
C ILE A 291 4.47 14.93 0.88
N GLY A 292 3.70 13.97 0.34
CA GLY A 292 4.24 12.81 -0.35
C GLY A 292 5.11 13.17 -1.57
N VAL A 293 4.71 14.17 -2.36
CA VAL A 293 5.50 14.69 -3.49
C VAL A 293 6.82 15.27 -3.02
N SER A 294 6.81 16.06 -1.95
CA SER A 294 8.01 16.67 -1.38
C SER A 294 8.97 15.61 -0.84
N LEU A 295 8.47 14.62 -0.11
CA LEU A 295 9.28 13.51 0.39
C LEU A 295 9.86 12.67 -0.76
N GLY A 296 9.07 12.39 -1.80
CA GLY A 296 9.53 11.72 -3.00
C GLY A 296 10.65 12.50 -3.69
N TYR A 297 10.52 13.82 -3.81
CA TYR A 297 11.55 14.69 -4.35
C TYR A 297 12.83 14.62 -3.53
N PHE A 298 12.76 14.72 -2.19
CA PHE A 298 13.96 14.60 -1.35
C PHE A 298 14.62 13.23 -1.45
N LEU A 299 13.84 12.14 -1.51
CA LEU A 299 14.35 10.78 -1.63
C LEU A 299 15.02 10.52 -2.99
N PHE A 300 14.43 10.99 -4.09
CA PHE A 300 14.95 10.75 -5.44
C PHE A 300 16.01 11.76 -5.90
N HIS A 301 15.93 13.02 -5.48
CA HIS A 301 16.95 14.02 -5.80
C HIS A 301 18.28 13.71 -5.10
N ASP A 302 18.23 13.17 -3.88
CA ASP A 302 19.43 12.67 -3.18
C ASP A 302 20.10 11.49 -3.90
N LEU A 303 19.40 10.74 -4.77
CA LEU A 303 20.04 9.71 -5.61
C LEU A 303 20.90 10.29 -6.75
N SER A 304 20.55 11.48 -7.25
CA SER A 304 21.24 12.11 -8.37
C SER A 304 22.50 12.87 -7.93
N SER A 305 22.59 13.23 -6.65
CA SER A 305 23.75 13.93 -6.07
C SER A 305 24.83 12.93 -5.66
N LYS A 306 25.83 12.78 -6.54
CA LYS A 306 27.17 12.17 -6.34
C LYS A 306 27.39 11.47 -4.97
N GLY A 307 27.36 10.14 -4.97
CA GLY A 307 28.16 9.31 -4.06
C GLY A 307 27.72 9.20 -2.60
N LYS A 308 26.48 9.54 -2.22
CA LYS A 308 26.02 9.27 -0.84
C LYS A 308 25.94 7.76 -0.57
N ILE A 309 26.52 7.35 0.55
CA ILE A 309 26.51 5.96 1.06
C ILE A 309 25.05 5.56 1.34
N ARG A 310 24.59 4.43 0.79
CA ARG A 310 23.22 3.87 1.00
C ARG A 310 22.80 3.83 2.48
N SER A 311 23.76 3.63 3.40
CA SER A 311 23.53 3.73 4.85
C SER A 311 22.91 5.06 5.29
N SER A 312 23.35 6.20 4.73
CA SER A 312 22.75 7.52 5.04
C SER A 312 21.29 7.60 4.59
N GLN A 313 20.94 7.01 3.45
CA GLN A 313 19.56 6.97 2.96
C GLN A 313 18.67 6.11 3.86
N VAL A 314 19.16 4.94 4.29
CA VAL A 314 18.44 4.08 5.23
C VAL A 314 18.16 4.85 6.52
N VAL A 315 19.19 5.47 7.13
CA VAL A 315 19.02 6.25 8.37
C VAL A 315 17.98 7.37 8.20
N LYS A 316 17.99 8.09 7.06
CA LYS A 316 17.00 9.14 6.79
C LYS A 316 15.56 8.61 6.75
N VAL A 317 15.33 7.49 6.06
CA VAL A 317 13.98 6.89 5.96
C VAL A 317 13.51 6.43 7.34
N TRP A 318 14.40 5.83 8.14
CA TRP A 318 14.09 5.43 9.52
C TRP A 318 13.75 6.62 10.42
N VAL A 319 14.54 7.70 10.37
CA VAL A 319 14.26 8.94 11.12
C VAL A 319 12.91 9.51 10.72
N LEU A 320 12.59 9.55 9.42
CA LEU A 320 11.28 9.98 8.94
C LEU A 320 10.15 9.07 9.47
N ALA A 321 10.30 7.75 9.38
CA ALA A 321 9.31 6.79 9.88
C ALA A 321 9.02 7.01 11.38
N THR A 322 10.07 7.10 12.20
CA THR A 322 9.95 7.35 13.65
C THR A 322 9.30 8.71 13.92
N SER A 323 9.69 9.76 13.19
CA SER A 323 9.11 11.09 13.37
C SER A 323 7.60 11.13 13.07
N PHE A 324 7.15 10.44 12.01
CA PHE A 324 5.74 10.36 11.66
C PHE A 324 4.93 9.56 12.67
N TRP A 325 5.48 8.46 13.19
CA TRP A 325 4.83 7.69 14.26
C TRP A 325 4.68 8.49 15.55
N ILE A 326 5.74 9.20 15.99
CA ILE A 326 5.68 10.06 17.17
C ILE A 326 4.63 11.15 16.97
N LEU A 327 4.65 11.81 15.81
CA LEU A 327 3.68 12.87 15.51
C LEU A 327 2.25 12.34 15.43
N ALA A 328 2.04 11.15 14.86
CA ALA A 328 0.73 10.50 14.83
C ALA A 328 0.21 10.22 16.25
N ILE A 329 1.06 9.71 17.15
CA ILE A 329 0.69 9.45 18.55
C ILE A 329 0.34 10.76 19.29
N ILE A 330 1.16 11.80 19.11
CA ILE A 330 0.90 13.11 19.72
C ILE A 330 -0.43 13.69 19.22
N LEU A 331 -0.66 13.70 17.91
CA LEU A 331 -1.89 14.26 17.34
C LEU A 331 -3.14 13.45 17.75
N ASP A 332 -3.06 12.12 17.75
CA ASP A 332 -4.17 11.24 18.18
C ASP A 332 -4.52 11.44 19.66
N SER A 333 -3.53 11.74 20.50
CA SER A 333 -3.72 11.90 21.94
C SER A 333 -4.15 13.32 22.35
N TYR A 334 -3.61 14.36 21.70
CA TYR A 334 -3.73 15.74 22.16
C TYR A 334 -4.57 16.66 21.26
N VAL A 335 -4.82 16.30 19.99
CA VAL A 335 -5.55 17.16 19.06
C VAL A 335 -6.91 16.56 18.73
N GLU A 336 -6.91 15.44 18.02
CA GLU A 336 -8.13 14.75 17.61
C GLU A 336 -7.78 13.30 17.27
N ARG A 337 -8.63 12.36 17.69
CA ARG A 337 -8.41 10.94 17.39
C ARG A 337 -8.37 10.72 15.89
N VAL A 338 -7.59 9.73 15.45
CA VAL A 338 -7.47 9.36 14.03
C VAL A 338 -8.86 9.12 13.42
N SER A 339 -9.15 9.79 12.29
CA SER A 339 -10.36 9.57 11.51
C SER A 339 -10.06 9.53 10.02
N ARG A 340 -10.32 8.37 9.38
CA ARG A 340 -10.26 8.22 7.93
C ARG A 340 -11.35 9.04 7.23
N ARG A 341 -12.56 9.05 7.77
CA ARG A 341 -13.74 9.73 7.21
C ARG A 341 -13.46 11.21 6.99
N MET A 342 -12.84 11.85 7.97
CA MET A 342 -12.44 13.26 7.90
C MET A 342 -11.09 13.45 7.19
N CYS A 343 -10.25 12.42 7.10
CA CYS A 343 -8.87 12.54 6.65
C CYS A 343 -8.11 13.60 7.46
N ASN A 344 -8.24 13.53 8.79
CA ASN A 344 -7.68 14.52 9.70
C ASN A 344 -6.15 14.42 9.82
N PHE A 345 -5.52 15.38 10.48
CA PHE A 345 -4.06 15.47 10.52
C PHE A 345 -3.43 14.23 11.21
N ALA A 346 -4.03 13.74 12.31
CA ALA A 346 -3.61 12.51 12.97
C ALA A 346 -3.62 11.30 12.01
N TYR A 347 -4.68 11.14 11.21
CA TYR A 347 -4.77 10.11 10.18
C TYR A 347 -3.65 10.24 9.14
N VAL A 348 -3.38 11.45 8.66
CA VAL A 348 -2.33 11.66 7.65
C VAL A 348 -0.95 11.25 8.17
N MET A 349 -0.61 11.63 9.41
CA MET A 349 0.65 11.24 10.03
C MET A 349 0.74 9.74 10.31
N LEU A 350 -0.38 9.10 10.69
CA LEU A 350 -0.44 7.65 10.85
C LEU A 350 -0.14 6.92 9.53
N VAL A 351 -0.77 7.36 8.43
CA VAL A 351 -0.52 6.80 7.10
C VAL A 351 0.95 6.98 6.73
N PHE A 352 1.55 8.17 6.93
CA PHE A 352 2.97 8.35 6.65
C PHE A 352 3.86 7.46 7.53
N GLY A 353 3.60 7.35 8.83
CA GLY A 353 4.36 6.50 9.75
C GLY A 353 4.34 5.05 9.30
N GLN A 354 3.17 4.52 8.96
CA GLN A 354 2.99 3.17 8.49
C GLN A 354 3.73 2.91 7.15
N ASN A 355 3.55 3.78 6.17
CA ASN A 355 4.18 3.61 4.85
C ASN A 355 5.71 3.72 4.94
N PHE A 356 6.23 4.70 5.69
CA PHE A 356 7.68 4.86 5.88
C PHE A 356 8.29 3.75 6.75
N GLN A 357 7.55 3.15 7.67
CA GLN A 357 7.99 1.96 8.39
C GLN A 357 8.23 0.78 7.43
N VAL A 358 7.29 0.52 6.51
CA VAL A 358 7.44 -0.54 5.50
C VAL A 358 8.64 -0.26 4.59
N ILE A 359 8.79 0.98 4.10
CA ILE A 359 9.95 1.38 3.28
C ILE A 359 11.26 1.26 4.08
N SER A 360 11.26 1.58 5.37
CA SER A 360 12.44 1.46 6.24
C SER A 360 12.94 0.02 6.38
N ILE A 361 12.02 -0.93 6.54
CA ILE A 361 12.35 -2.37 6.62
C ILE A 361 12.91 -2.87 5.29
N LEU A 362 12.26 -2.52 4.17
CA LEU A 362 12.70 -2.95 2.83
C LEU A 362 14.05 -2.34 2.44
N THR A 363 14.27 -1.04 2.72
CA THR A 363 15.55 -0.37 2.42
C THR A 363 16.69 -0.90 3.28
N LEU A 364 16.44 -1.22 4.55
CA LEU A 364 17.39 -1.90 5.42
C LEU A 364 17.75 -3.27 4.83
N ALA A 365 16.77 -4.09 4.49
CA ALA A 365 17.00 -5.40 3.88
C ALA A 365 17.79 -5.33 2.57
N GLY A 366 17.45 -4.40 1.68
CA GLY A 366 18.17 -4.19 0.42
C GLY A 366 19.58 -3.61 0.60
N SER A 367 19.88 -2.97 1.75
CA SER A 367 21.25 -2.54 2.09
C SER A 367 22.13 -3.71 2.55
N ILE A 368 21.51 -4.75 3.12
CA ILE A 368 22.18 -5.93 3.65
C ILE A 368 22.35 -7.00 2.56
N SER A 369 21.36 -7.17 1.68
CA SER A 369 21.38 -8.19 0.63
C SER A 369 20.93 -7.65 -0.72
N HIS A 370 21.71 -7.99 -1.75
CA HIS A 370 21.30 -7.83 -3.13
C HIS A 370 20.53 -9.07 -3.57
N ASP A 371 19.20 -9.01 -3.53
CA ASP A 371 18.34 -10.08 -4.03
C ASP A 371 17.43 -9.55 -5.12
N LYS A 372 17.18 -10.38 -6.13
CA LYS A 372 16.19 -10.08 -7.16
C LYS A 372 14.81 -9.98 -6.51
N ASN A 373 13.94 -9.19 -7.11
CA ASN A 373 12.54 -9.16 -6.69
C ASN A 373 11.91 -10.54 -6.89
N LEU A 374 10.88 -10.82 -6.11
CA LEU A 374 10.11 -12.05 -6.22
C LEU A 374 9.35 -12.05 -7.55
N VAL A 375 9.07 -13.24 -8.10
CA VAL A 375 8.30 -13.36 -9.34
C VAL A 375 6.91 -12.76 -9.14
N LEU A 376 6.31 -13.01 -7.96
CA LEU A 376 5.07 -12.39 -7.55
C LEU A 376 5.14 -10.85 -7.52
N GLU A 377 6.25 -10.27 -7.06
CA GLU A 377 6.41 -8.82 -7.03
C GLU A 377 6.48 -8.22 -8.42
N GLU A 378 7.21 -8.86 -9.33
CA GLU A 378 7.29 -8.41 -10.72
C GLU A 378 5.92 -8.48 -11.42
N ALA A 379 5.14 -9.52 -11.14
CA ALA A 379 3.79 -9.72 -11.70
C ALA A 379 2.84 -8.60 -11.29
N PHE A 380 2.78 -8.30 -9.99
CA PHE A 380 1.97 -7.20 -9.48
C PHE A 380 2.50 -5.84 -9.92
N ASN A 381 3.83 -5.66 -9.98
CA ASN A 381 4.43 -4.39 -10.35
C ASN A 381 4.10 -3.97 -11.80
N GLN A 382 3.99 -4.94 -12.72
CA GLN A 382 3.65 -4.66 -14.11
C GLN A 382 2.26 -4.06 -14.29
N ASN A 383 1.26 -4.55 -13.53
CA ASN A 383 -0.15 -4.19 -13.69
C ASN A 383 -0.86 -3.90 -12.34
N MET A 384 -0.27 -3.08 -11.46
CA MET A 384 -0.81 -2.84 -10.11
C MET A 384 -2.30 -2.45 -10.08
N LEU A 385 -2.68 -1.47 -10.91
CA LEU A 385 -4.08 -1.03 -10.99
C LEU A 385 -4.98 -2.14 -11.56
N GLY A 386 -4.49 -2.87 -12.58
CA GLY A 386 -5.23 -3.99 -13.17
C GLY A 386 -5.50 -5.08 -12.13
N ALA A 387 -4.48 -5.48 -11.36
CA ALA A 387 -4.63 -6.43 -10.27
C ALA A 387 -5.63 -5.95 -9.21
N PHE A 388 -5.58 -4.66 -8.83
CA PHE A 388 -6.56 -4.09 -7.90
C PHE A 388 -7.99 -4.11 -8.44
N LEU A 389 -8.20 -3.81 -9.73
CA LEU A 389 -9.54 -3.87 -10.35
C LEU A 389 -10.07 -5.30 -10.43
N VAL A 390 -9.23 -6.25 -10.86
CA VAL A 390 -9.59 -7.68 -10.87
C VAL A 390 -9.96 -8.15 -9.46
N ALA A 391 -9.21 -7.71 -8.45
CA ALA A 391 -9.50 -8.03 -7.06
C ALA A 391 -10.88 -7.52 -6.62
N ASN A 392 -11.28 -6.29 -6.98
CA ASN A 392 -12.61 -5.75 -6.69
C ASN A 392 -13.73 -6.52 -7.42
N ILE A 393 -13.52 -6.89 -8.69
CA ILE A 393 -14.50 -7.69 -9.46
C ILE A 393 -14.68 -9.07 -8.84
N LEU A 394 -13.58 -9.74 -8.49
CA LEU A 394 -13.62 -11.05 -7.82
C LEU A 394 -14.29 -10.94 -6.44
N THR A 395 -14.07 -9.86 -5.70
CA THR A 395 -14.78 -9.62 -4.43
C THR A 395 -16.29 -9.51 -4.64
N GLY A 396 -16.73 -8.73 -5.64
CA GLY A 396 -18.14 -8.64 -6.01
C GLY A 396 -18.74 -9.99 -6.41
N LEU A 397 -18.00 -10.79 -7.19
CA LEU A 397 -18.41 -12.14 -7.59
C LEU A 397 -18.62 -13.05 -6.37
N VAL A 398 -17.69 -13.05 -5.42
CA VAL A 398 -17.79 -13.85 -4.19
C VAL A 398 -18.98 -13.41 -3.35
N ASN A 399 -19.15 -12.09 -3.14
CA ASN A 399 -20.26 -11.54 -2.35
C ASN A 399 -21.65 -11.82 -2.96
N LEU A 400 -21.73 -11.98 -4.29
CA LEU A 400 -22.98 -12.36 -4.96
C LEU A 400 -23.24 -13.87 -4.98
N SER A 401 -22.20 -14.69 -4.80
CA SER A 401 -22.30 -16.16 -4.89
C SER A 401 -22.34 -16.85 -3.53
N VAL A 402 -21.84 -16.20 -2.47
CA VAL A 402 -21.72 -16.78 -1.13
C VAL A 402 -22.22 -15.78 -0.11
N ASP A 403 -23.06 -16.23 0.83
CA ASP A 403 -23.35 -15.48 2.04
C ASP A 403 -22.15 -15.51 2.99
N THR A 404 -21.34 -14.45 2.91
CA THR A 404 -20.08 -14.32 3.67
C THR A 404 -20.30 -14.23 5.18
N LEU A 405 -21.49 -13.81 5.63
CA LEU A 405 -21.80 -13.65 7.06
C LEU A 405 -22.18 -14.97 7.73
N SER A 406 -22.74 -15.92 6.98
CA SER A 406 -23.08 -17.27 7.49
C SER A 406 -22.00 -18.32 7.23
N ALA A 407 -20.99 -18.02 6.41
CA ALA A 407 -19.90 -18.93 6.12
C ALA A 407 -19.13 -19.38 7.37
N SER A 408 -18.88 -20.69 7.48
CA SER A 408 -18.06 -21.26 8.57
C SER A 408 -16.60 -20.80 8.47
N PRO A 409 -15.83 -20.78 9.58
CA PRO A 409 -14.44 -20.31 9.55
C PRO A 409 -13.56 -21.05 8.53
N LEU A 410 -13.73 -22.37 8.40
CA LEU A 410 -12.99 -23.18 7.44
C LEU A 410 -13.39 -22.82 5.99
N ALA A 411 -14.68 -22.70 5.71
CA ALA A 411 -15.16 -22.32 4.38
C ALA A 411 -14.67 -20.92 3.99
N ALA A 412 -14.79 -19.95 4.91
CA ALA A 412 -14.30 -18.59 4.73
C ALA A 412 -12.80 -18.57 4.40
N PHE A 413 -11.98 -19.30 5.17
CA PHE A 413 -10.54 -19.37 4.92
C PHE A 413 -10.22 -20.00 3.55
N MET A 414 -10.90 -21.09 3.18
CA MET A 414 -10.70 -21.74 1.88
C MET A 414 -11.09 -20.83 0.71
N ILE A 415 -12.18 -20.06 0.85
CA ILE A 415 -12.59 -19.08 -0.17
C ILE A 415 -11.53 -17.99 -0.30
N LEU A 416 -10.99 -17.48 0.81
CA LEU A 416 -9.94 -16.45 0.78
C LEU A 416 -8.63 -16.97 0.16
N VAL A 417 -8.23 -18.21 0.45
CA VAL A 417 -7.09 -18.87 -0.19
C VAL A 417 -7.33 -19.01 -1.68
N ALA A 418 -8.50 -19.51 -2.10
CA ALA A 418 -8.84 -19.65 -3.51
C ALA A 418 -8.86 -18.31 -4.23
N TYR A 419 -9.45 -17.28 -3.63
CA TYR A 419 -9.49 -15.92 -4.17
C TYR A 419 -8.08 -15.35 -4.37
N THR A 420 -7.26 -15.36 -3.32
CA THR A 420 -5.90 -14.80 -3.37
C THR A 420 -4.99 -15.58 -4.32
N PHE A 421 -5.15 -16.91 -4.40
CA PHE A 421 -4.44 -17.75 -5.35
C PHE A 421 -4.80 -17.41 -6.80
N ASN A 422 -6.09 -17.34 -7.12
CA ASN A 422 -6.55 -16.95 -8.45
C ASN A 422 -6.06 -15.56 -8.86
N LEU A 423 -6.08 -14.60 -7.92
CA LEU A 423 -5.55 -13.26 -8.18
C LEU A 423 -4.05 -13.29 -8.52
N CYS A 424 -3.25 -14.05 -7.76
CA CYS A 424 -1.81 -14.18 -8.02
C CYS A 424 -1.54 -14.88 -9.36
N MET A 425 -2.29 -15.92 -9.69
CA MET A 425 -2.17 -16.64 -10.96
C MET A 425 -2.56 -15.75 -12.14
N LEU A 426 -3.64 -14.97 -12.04
CA LEU A 426 -4.04 -14.02 -13.09
C LEU A 426 -2.99 -12.92 -13.30
N ALA A 427 -2.43 -12.37 -12.23
CA ALA A 427 -1.33 -11.41 -12.31
C ALA A 427 -0.08 -12.04 -12.98
N GLY A 428 0.26 -13.26 -12.58
CA GLY A 428 1.37 -14.03 -13.13
C GLY A 428 1.19 -14.36 -14.62
N LEU A 429 -0.02 -14.78 -15.02
CA LEU A 429 -0.39 -15.05 -16.41
C LEU A 429 -0.31 -13.78 -17.26
N ALA A 430 -0.85 -12.66 -16.76
CA ALA A 430 -0.79 -11.38 -17.47
C ALA A 430 0.67 -10.93 -17.71
N GLN A 431 1.56 -11.13 -16.73
CA GLN A 431 2.99 -10.87 -16.91
C GLN A 431 3.63 -11.83 -17.92
N PHE A 432 3.37 -13.14 -17.80
CA PHE A 432 3.93 -14.16 -18.69
C PHE A 432 3.51 -13.96 -20.14
N SER A 433 2.25 -13.59 -20.38
CA SER A 433 1.72 -13.25 -21.71
C SER A 433 2.15 -11.86 -22.21
N GLY A 434 2.94 -11.11 -21.44
CA GLY A 434 3.42 -9.78 -21.82
C GLY A 434 2.32 -8.70 -21.86
N VAL A 435 1.13 -8.98 -21.32
CA VAL A 435 0.01 -8.03 -21.32
C VAL A 435 0.34 -6.89 -20.37
N ARG A 436 0.40 -5.67 -20.91
CA ARG A 436 0.63 -4.45 -20.15
C ARG A 436 -0.60 -3.56 -20.24
N ILE A 437 -1.34 -3.51 -19.14
CA ILE A 437 -2.49 -2.64 -18.99
C ILE A 437 -1.96 -1.27 -18.54
N LYS A 438 -1.48 -0.47 -19.49
CA LYS A 438 -1.07 0.90 -19.21
C LYS A 438 -2.29 1.81 -19.16
N PHE A 439 -2.89 1.94 -17.98
CA PHE A 439 -3.86 3.01 -17.72
C PHE A 439 -3.20 4.35 -17.33
N TRP A 440 -1.87 4.42 -17.23
CA TRP A 440 -1.11 5.63 -16.81
C TRP A 440 0.24 5.79 -17.53
#